data_AF-T0XTQ7-F1
#
_entry.id   AF-T0XTQ7-F1
#
_cell.length_a   1.000
_cell.length_b   1.000
_cell.length_c   1.000
_cell.angle_alpha   90.00
_cell.angle_beta   90.00
_cell.angle_gamma   90.00
#
_symmetry.space_group_name_H-M   'P 1'
#
loop_
_entity.id
_entity.type
_entity.pdbx_description
1 polymer ?
#
loop_
_entity_poly.entity_id
_entity_poly.type
_entity_poly.pdbx_seq_one_letter_code
_entity_poly.pdbx_strand_id
1 'polypeptide(L)'
;MILFDALIAGNFSIAANAFMHLVLPVLVLTLSLLAGILRFLRASMVDAANSEYIKTARSKGVPEHMVIKLHMRRNALIPTVTVL
;
A
#
# COMPACT_ATOMS: atom_id res chain seq x y z
N MET A 1 12.76 24.24 9.04
CA MET A 1 12.09 25.55 9.10
C MET A 1 12.28 26.40 7.84
N ILE A 2 13.15 26.01 6.89
CA ILE A 2 13.46 26.82 5.68
C ILE A 2 12.31 26.80 4.62
N LEU A 3 11.57 25.70 4.51
CA LEU A 3 10.46 25.56 3.54
C LEU A 3 9.27 26.49 3.88
N PHE A 4 8.90 26.59 5.16
CA PHE A 4 7.82 27.47 5.61
C PHE A 4 8.21 28.95 5.47
N ASP A 5 9.45 29.29 5.82
CA ASP A 5 9.96 30.66 5.70
C ASP A 5 10.07 31.10 4.22
N ALA A 6 10.50 30.19 3.32
CA ALA A 6 10.58 30.46 1.88
C ALA A 6 9.21 30.59 1.19
N LEU A 7 8.20 29.86 1.65
CA LEU A 7 6.82 29.93 1.16
C LEU A 7 6.17 31.27 1.55
N ILE A 8 6.41 31.73 2.78
CA ILE A 8 5.94 33.04 3.27
C ILE A 8 6.70 34.19 2.59
N ALA A 9 7.98 34.00 2.25
CA ALA A 9 8.80 34.97 1.52
C ALA A 9 8.55 35.04 0.00
N GLY A 10 7.65 34.20 -0.55
CA GLY A 10 7.32 34.20 -1.99
C GLY A 10 8.43 33.68 -2.91
N ASN A 11 9.46 33.04 -2.36
CA ASN A 11 10.61 32.57 -3.14
C ASN A 11 10.44 31.10 -3.55
N PHE A 12 9.83 30.89 -4.72
CA PHE A 12 9.56 29.57 -5.30
C PHE A 12 10.82 28.71 -5.50
N SER A 13 11.99 29.31 -5.76
CA SER A 13 13.23 28.56 -5.98
C SER A 13 13.72 27.85 -4.70
N ILE A 14 13.62 28.51 -3.55
CA ILE A 14 14.04 27.94 -2.26
C ILE A 14 13.03 26.88 -1.79
N ALA A 15 11.74 27.11 -2.03
CA ALA A 15 10.69 26.15 -1.68
C ALA A 15 10.83 24.82 -2.44
N ALA A 16 11.11 24.87 -3.75
CA ALA A 16 11.33 23.68 -4.58
C ALA A 16 12.56 22.87 -4.14
N ASN A 17 13.66 23.56 -3.80
CA ASN A 17 14.89 22.92 -3.32
C ASN A 17 14.65 22.20 -1.98
N ALA A 18 13.98 22.86 -1.03
CA ALA A 18 13.65 22.26 0.26
C ALA A 18 12.69 21.06 0.12
N PHE A 19 11.74 21.10 -0.81
CA PHE A 19 10.86 19.95 -1.09
C PHE A 19 11.65 18.76 -1.64
N MET A 20 12.56 18.97 -2.60
CA MET A 20 13.42 17.91 -3.14
C MET A 20 14.29 17.23 -2.07
N HIS A 21 14.77 17.99 -1.08
CA HIS A 21 15.50 17.42 0.05
C HIS A 21 14.64 16.58 1.02
N LEU A 22 13.31 16.70 0.96
CA LEU A 22 12.38 15.89 1.75
C LEU A 22 11.92 14.62 1.02
N VAL A 23 11.92 14.61 -0.32
CA VAL A 23 11.41 13.48 -1.11
C VAL A 23 12.13 12.17 -0.79
N LEU A 24 13.48 12.18 -0.78
CA LEU A 24 14.26 10.96 -0.60
C LEU A 24 14.13 10.36 0.82
N PRO A 25 14.25 11.14 1.92
CA PRO A 25 14.00 10.64 3.28
C PRO A 25 12.57 10.13 3.48
N VAL A 26 11.56 10.85 2.97
CA VAL A 26 10.15 10.45 3.11
C VAL A 26 9.88 9.16 2.35
N LEU A 27 10.40 9.02 1.13
CA LEU A 27 10.27 7.78 0.36
C LEU A 27 10.92 6.60 1.06
N VAL A 28 12.13 6.74 1.60
CA VAL A 28 12.82 5.64 2.29
C VAL A 28 12.04 5.20 3.53
N LEU A 29 11.54 6.15 4.34
CA LEU A 29 10.75 5.85 5.53
C LEU A 29 9.42 5.17 5.17
N THR A 30 8.69 5.73 4.19
CA THR A 30 7.40 5.18 3.76
C THR A 30 7.54 3.82 3.11
N LEU A 31 8.53 3.59 2.25
CA LEU A 31 8.81 2.29 1.64
C LEU A 31 9.17 1.24 2.70
N SER A 32 9.91 1.62 3.73
CA SER A 32 10.28 0.70 4.83
C SER A 32 9.05 0.19 5.58
N LEU A 33 8.12 1.09 5.92
CA LEU A 33 6.85 0.72 6.55
C LEU A 33 5.96 -0.08 5.59
N LEU A 34 5.85 0.36 4.34
CA LEU A 34 5.04 -0.27 3.31
C LEU A 34 5.51 -1.71 3.02
N ALA A 35 6.81 -1.97 3.07
CA ALA A 35 7.36 -3.32 2.91
C ALA A 35 6.83 -4.30 3.96
N GLY A 36 6.67 -3.85 5.22
CA GLY A 36 6.05 -4.65 6.29
C GLY A 36 4.59 -4.97 5.98
N ILE A 37 3.82 -3.95 5.61
CA ILE A 37 2.40 -4.07 5.24
C ILE A 37 2.22 -5.02 4.04
N LEU A 38 3.07 -4.90 3.01
CA LEU A 38 3.01 -5.75 1.81
C LEU A 38 3.32 -7.22 2.12
N ARG A 39 4.28 -7.50 3.01
CA ARG A 39 4.54 -8.89 3.45
C ARG A 39 3.33 -9.47 4.18
N PHE A 40 2.71 -8.68 5.05
CA PHE A 40 1.51 -9.08 5.78
C PHE A 40 0.34 -9.36 4.83
N LEU A 41 0.07 -8.43 3.91
CA LEU A 41 -0.95 -8.60 2.87
C LEU A 41 -0.69 -9.86 2.03
N ARG A 42 0.57 -10.13 1.68
CA ARG A 42 0.94 -11.35 0.95
C ARG A 42 0.63 -12.61 1.76
N ALA A 43 0.93 -12.63 3.05
CA ALA A 43 0.59 -13.75 3.93
C ALA A 43 -0.94 -13.96 3.97
N SER A 44 -1.72 -12.90 4.21
CA SER A 44 -3.18 -12.96 4.21
C SER A 44 -3.76 -13.41 2.86
N MET A 45 -3.14 -13.04 1.74
CA MET A 45 -3.54 -13.52 0.40
C MET A 45 -3.29 -15.02 0.23
N VAL A 46 -2.21 -15.57 0.79
CA VAL A 46 -1.95 -17.02 0.78
C VAL A 46 -2.99 -17.76 1.61
N ASP A 47 -3.33 -17.24 2.79
CA ASP A 47 -4.36 -17.82 3.64
C ASP A 47 -5.73 -17.78 2.96
N ALA A 48 -6.07 -16.64 2.34
CA ALA A 48 -7.28 -16.48 1.54
C ALA A 48 -7.36 -17.48 0.38
N ALA A 49 -6.24 -17.78 -0.29
CA ALA A 49 -6.20 -18.75 -1.39
C ALA A 49 -6.60 -20.18 -0.96
N ASN A 50 -6.33 -20.53 0.29
CA ASN A 50 -6.61 -21.86 0.85
C ASN A 50 -8.01 -22.00 1.45
N SER A 51 -8.76 -20.91 1.54
CA SER A 51 -10.10 -20.88 2.10
C SER A 51 -11.15 -21.61 1.26
N GLU A 52 -12.22 -22.06 1.91
CA GLU A 52 -13.29 -22.81 1.24
C GLU A 52 -14.12 -21.98 0.27
N TYR A 53 -14.26 -20.66 0.51
CA TYR A 53 -15.01 -19.78 -0.39
C TYR A 53 -14.28 -19.59 -1.73
N ILE A 54 -12.94 -19.59 -1.74
CA ILE A 54 -12.14 -19.56 -2.98
C ILE A 54 -12.22 -20.89 -3.71
N LYS A 55 -12.13 -22.02 -3.00
CA LYS A 55 -12.31 -23.36 -3.59
C LYS A 55 -13.68 -23.50 -4.26
N THR A 56 -14.72 -22.96 -3.62
CA THR A 56 -16.08 -22.91 -4.17
C THR A 56 -16.21 -21.99 -5.38
N ALA A 57 -15.55 -20.83 -5.36
CA ALA A 57 -15.53 -19.93 -6.53
C ALA A 57 -14.85 -20.59 -7.73
N ARG A 58 -13.75 -21.30 -7.51
CA ARG A 58 -13.04 -22.06 -8.57
C ARG A 58 -13.89 -23.22 -9.10
N SER A 59 -14.56 -23.98 -8.24
CA SER A 59 -15.43 -25.09 -8.70
C SER A 59 -16.65 -24.61 -9.50
N LYS A 60 -17.08 -23.37 -9.28
CA LYS A 60 -18.11 -22.68 -10.09
C LYS A 60 -17.60 -22.20 -11.45
N GLY A 61 -16.31 -22.36 -11.77
CA GLY A 61 -15.72 -21.92 -13.03
C GLY A 61 -15.45 -20.41 -13.11
N VAL A 62 -15.41 -19.70 -11.98
CA VAL A 62 -15.05 -18.28 -11.96
C VAL A 62 -13.62 -18.11 -12.47
N PRO A 63 -13.34 -17.19 -13.40
CA PRO A 63 -12.01 -17.03 -13.95
C PRO A 63 -11.02 -16.57 -12.87
N GLU A 64 -9.81 -17.15 -12.87
CA GLU A 64 -8.81 -16.98 -11.80
C GLU A 64 -8.44 -15.50 -11.56
N HIS A 65 -8.41 -14.67 -12.60
CA HIS A 65 -8.13 -13.23 -12.45
C HIS A 65 -9.21 -12.50 -11.62
N MET A 66 -10.47 -12.95 -11.67
CA MET A 66 -11.59 -12.41 -10.90
C MET A 66 -11.60 -12.97 -9.48
N VAL A 67 -11.19 -14.23 -9.31
CA VAL A 67 -10.94 -14.84 -7.99
C VAL A 67 -9.86 -14.04 -7.25
N ILE A 68 -8.73 -13.75 -7.90
CA ILE A 68 -7.63 -12.98 -7.29
C ILE A 68 -8.03 -11.52 -7.02
N LYS A 69 -8.54 -10.78 -8.02
CA LYS A 69 -8.81 -9.34 -7.89
C LYS A 69 -9.99 -8.99 -7.00
N LEU A 70 -11.06 -9.80 -7.03
CA LEU A 70 -12.33 -9.47 -6.40
C LEU A 70 -12.59 -10.29 -5.13
N HIS A 71 -12.31 -11.60 -5.16
CA HIS A 71 -12.66 -12.51 -4.08
C HIS A 71 -11.54 -12.63 -3.03
N MET A 72 -10.29 -12.82 -3.45
CA MET A 72 -9.14 -12.93 -2.54
C MET A 72 -8.73 -11.56 -1.99
N ARG A 73 -8.49 -10.58 -2.87
CA ARG A 73 -7.95 -9.27 -2.47
C ARG A 73 -8.85 -8.53 -1.48
N ARG A 74 -10.18 -8.56 -1.68
CA ARG A 74 -11.13 -7.88 -0.79
C ARG A 74 -11.15 -8.49 0.62
N ASN A 75 -10.99 -9.80 0.74
CA ASN A 75 -10.95 -10.49 2.03
C ASN A 75 -9.56 -10.45 2.70
N ALA A 76 -8.47 -10.49 1.92
CA ALA A 76 -7.11 -10.40 2.46
C ALA A 76 -6.75 -9.00 2.96
N LEU A 77 -7.44 -7.95 2.48
CA LEU A 77 -7.25 -6.58 2.95
C LEU A 77 -7.81 -6.36 4.37
N ILE A 78 -8.80 -7.15 4.80
CA ILE A 78 -9.45 -6.99 6.12
C ILE A 78 -8.40 -7.07 7.26
N PRO A 79 -7.63 -8.16 7.40
CA PRO A 79 -6.60 -8.24 8.45
C PRO A 79 -5.47 -7.22 8.28
N THR A 80 -5.18 -6.78 7.05
CA THR A 80 -4.15 -5.76 6.80
C THR A 80 -4.55 -4.41 7.37
N VAL A 81 -5.85 -4.08 7.34
CA VAL A 81 -6.39 -2.85 7.94
C VAL A 81 -6.50 -2.98 9.46
N THR A 82 -6.76 -4.17 10.01
CA THR A 82 -6.92 -4.38 11.46
C THR A 82 -5.60 -4.29 12.24
N VAL A 83 -4.46 -4.58 11.61
CA VAL A 83 -3.13 -4.48 12.26
C VAL A 83 -2.61 -3.03 12.30
N LEU A 84 -3.20 -2.13 11.51
CA LEU A 84 -2.86 -0.71 11.46
C LEU A 84 -3.69 0.09 12.49
#